data_AF-F0YG81-F1
#
_entry.id   AF-F0YG81-F1
#
_cell.length_a   1.000
_cell.length_b   1.000
_cell.length_c   1.000
_cell.angle_alpha   90.00
_cell.angle_beta   90.00
_cell.angle_gamma   90.00
#
_symmetry.space_group_name_H-M   'P 1'
#
loop_
_entity.id
_entity.type
_entity.pdbx_description
1 polymer ?
#
loop_
_entity_poly.entity_id
_entity_poly.type
_entity_poly.pdbx_seq_one_letter_code
_entity_poly.pdbx_strand_id
1 'polypeptide(L)'
;GVFHGAIEVYGQEFSFGGCRQNKSGIFACKPKSCPMHTYRESIYLGDCKKTIKEVQSILDSMKPEWMGPTYNLLRKNCCSFSNAFAQKLGVGEIPNWVHHLADVG
;
A
#
# COMPACT_ATOMS: atom_id res chain seq x y z
N GLY A 1 8.71 2.34 15.74
CA GLY A 1 8.89 3.37 14.69
C GLY A 1 7.89 3.11 13.59
N VAL A 2 7.09 4.10 13.17
CA VAL A 2 6.01 3.87 12.19
C VAL A 2 6.61 3.74 10.79
N PHE A 3 6.81 2.51 10.32
CA PHE A 3 7.28 2.24 8.96
C PHE A 3 6.16 2.48 7.94
N HIS A 4 6.55 2.95 6.76
CA HIS A 4 5.65 3.16 5.63
C HIS A 4 5.76 1.97 4.66
N GLY A 5 4.62 1.35 4.35
CA GLY A 5 4.52 0.31 3.33
C GLY A 5 3.94 0.84 2.02
N ALA A 6 4.46 0.38 0.89
CA ALA A 6 3.90 0.67 -0.43
C ALA A 6 4.14 -0.50 -1.38
N ILE A 7 3.32 -0.60 -2.43
CA ILE A 7 3.49 -1.59 -3.50
C ILE A 7 3.81 -0.85 -4.79
N GLU A 8 4.93 -1.21 -5.39
CA GLU A 8 5.30 -0.76 -6.73
C GLU A 8 4.85 -1.80 -7.76
N VAL A 9 4.11 -1.35 -8.78
CA VAL A 9 3.73 -2.16 -9.93
C VAL A 9 3.64 -1.28 -11.17
N TYR A 10 4.17 -1.75 -12.30
CA TYR A 10 4.25 -0.97 -13.55
C TYR A 10 4.91 0.42 -13.40
N GLY A 11 5.93 0.54 -12.53
CA GLY A 11 6.67 1.79 -12.31
C GLY A 11 5.90 2.85 -11.52
N GLN A 12 4.78 2.47 -10.89
CA GLN A 12 3.99 3.33 -10.02
C GLN A 12 3.90 2.71 -8.63
N GLU A 13 4.19 3.51 -7.60
CA GLU A 13 4.10 3.10 -6.21
C GLU A 13 2.75 3.54 -5.63
N PHE A 14 2.06 2.61 -4.98
CA PHE A 14 0.74 2.79 -4.37
C PHE A 14 0.81 2.56 -2.86
N SER A 15 0.19 3.47 -2.11
CA SER A 15 0.09 3.35 -0.66
C SER A 15 -1.22 3.94 -0.15
N PHE A 16 -1.47 3.78 1.15
CA PHE A 16 -2.65 4.28 1.85
C PHE A 16 -2.25 5.25 2.95
N GLY A 17 -2.86 6.44 2.94
CA GLY A 17 -2.62 7.51 3.89
C GLY A 17 -3.91 8.07 4.49
N GLY A 18 -3.81 8.56 5.72
CA GLY A 18 -4.91 9.22 6.40
C GLY A 18 -5.18 10.62 5.83
N CYS A 19 -6.45 10.96 5.62
CA CYS A 19 -6.87 12.30 5.26
C CYS A 19 -8.22 12.61 5.92
N ARG A 20 -8.43 13.86 6.36
CA ARG A 20 -9.70 14.31 6.95
C ARG A 20 -10.83 14.48 5.92
N GLN A 21 -10.50 14.47 4.62
CA GLN A 21 -11.48 14.59 3.54
C GLN A 21 -12.18 13.24 3.33
N ASN A 22 -13.47 13.25 3.00
CA ASN A 22 -14.24 12.05 2.67
C ASN A 22 -13.91 11.53 1.25
N LYS A 23 -12.64 11.14 1.05
CA LYS A 23 -12.12 10.59 -0.20
C LYS A 23 -11.27 9.35 0.09
N SER A 24 -10.98 8.56 -0.94
CA SER A 24 -10.04 7.44 -0.80
C SER A 24 -8.69 7.95 -0.30
N GLY A 25 -8.13 7.23 0.68
CA GLY A 25 -6.77 7.45 1.14
C GLY A 25 -5.73 6.73 0.29
N ILE A 26 -6.15 5.95 -0.72
CA ILE A 26 -5.24 5.35 -1.69
C ILE A 26 -4.64 6.47 -2.54
N PHE A 27 -3.32 6.53 -2.59
CA PHE A 27 -2.58 7.46 -3.42
C PHE A 27 -1.47 6.76 -4.19
N ALA A 28 -1.01 7.42 -5.25
CA ALA A 28 0.08 6.95 -6.08
C ALA A 28 1.21 7.99 -6.09
N CYS A 29 2.46 7.54 -6.05
CA CYS A 29 3.62 8.40 -6.19
C CYS A 29 4.74 7.71 -6.99
N LYS A 30 5.73 8.48 -7.43
CA LYS A 30 6.90 7.89 -8.08
C LYS A 30 7.58 6.93 -7.09
N PRO A 31 8.02 5.75 -7.54
CA PRO A 31 8.72 4.81 -6.69
C PRO A 31 9.82 5.48 -5.86
N LYS A 32 9.92 5.09 -4.59
CA LYS A 32 10.95 5.56 -3.65
C LYS A 32 10.94 7.07 -3.39
N SER A 33 9.89 7.76 -3.83
CA SER A 33 9.78 9.22 -3.80
C SER A 33 8.56 9.69 -3.00
N CYS A 34 8.03 8.86 -2.12
CA CYS A 34 6.96 9.25 -1.22
C CYS A 34 7.43 10.44 -0.35
N PRO A 35 6.86 11.66 -0.52
CA PRO A 35 7.42 12.89 0.07
C PRO A 35 7.37 12.91 1.60
N MET A 36 6.59 12.01 2.21
CA MET A 36 6.38 11.93 3.65
C MET A 36 7.34 10.96 4.36
N HIS A 37 8.11 10.14 3.63
CA HIS A 37 8.93 9.07 4.20
C HIS A 37 10.26 8.90 3.46
N THR A 38 11.33 8.59 4.20
CA THR A 38 12.62 8.23 3.61
C THR A 38 12.60 6.76 3.17
N TYR A 39 12.84 6.52 1.88
CA TYR A 39 13.01 5.17 1.35
C TYR A 39 14.15 4.43 2.07
N ARG A 40 13.88 3.19 2.47
CA ARG A 40 14.86 2.31 3.14
C ARG A 40 15.26 1.16 2.24
N GLU A 41 14.28 0.40 1.75
CA GLU A 41 14.48 -0.83 0.99
C GLU A 41 13.25 -1.18 0.14
N SER A 42 13.48 -1.95 -0.92
CA SER A 42 12.45 -2.54 -1.79
C SER A 42 12.69 -4.04 -1.83
N ILE A 43 11.61 -4.82 -1.75
CA ILE A 43 11.66 -6.27 -1.85
C ILE A 43 10.81 -6.70 -3.02
N TYR A 44 11.37 -7.57 -3.85
CA TYR A 44 10.64 -8.15 -4.95
C TYR A 44 9.64 -9.19 -4.42
N LEU A 45 8.35 -8.92 -4.61
CA LEU A 45 7.25 -9.79 -4.18
C LEU A 45 6.89 -10.85 -5.23
N GLY A 46 7.33 -10.69 -6.48
CA GLY A 46 6.99 -11.57 -7.59
C GLY A 46 6.39 -10.86 -8.79
N ASP A 47 6.23 -11.60 -9.89
CA ASP A 47 5.64 -11.07 -11.12
C ASP A 47 4.11 -11.11 -11.05
N CYS A 48 3.51 -9.93 -11.25
CA CYS A 48 2.08 -9.80 -11.39
C CYS A 48 1.65 -10.22 -12.81
N LYS A 49 0.71 -11.17 -12.91
CA LYS A 49 0.10 -11.58 -14.19
C LYS A 49 -1.05 -10.68 -14.66
N LYS A 50 -1.35 -9.60 -13.92
CA LYS A 50 -2.42 -8.64 -14.24
C LYS A 50 -1.87 -7.53 -15.13
N THR A 51 -2.63 -7.14 -16.14
CA THR A 51 -2.39 -5.95 -16.96
C THR A 51 -2.56 -4.66 -16.16
N ILE A 52 -2.03 -3.55 -16.69
CA ILE A 52 -2.21 -2.20 -16.09
C ILE A 52 -3.70 -1.88 -15.86
N LYS A 53 -4.59 -2.28 -16.79
CA LYS A 53 -6.04 -2.05 -16.67
C LYS A 53 -6.65 -2.85 -15.52
N GLU A 54 -6.25 -4.10 -15.36
CA GLU A 54 -6.71 -4.95 -14.25
C GLU A 54 -6.19 -4.42 -12.90
N VAL A 55 -4.94 -3.97 -12.84
CA VAL A 55 -4.39 -3.32 -11.65
C VAL A 55 -5.21 -2.09 -11.26
N GLN A 56 -5.55 -1.23 -12.24
CA GLN A 56 -6.39 -0.06 -12.00
C GLN A 56 -7.79 -0.45 -11.51
N SER A 57 -8.40 -1.47 -12.11
CA SER A 57 -9.71 -1.99 -11.68
C SER A 57 -9.67 -2.54 -10.25
N ILE A 58 -8.58 -3.23 -9.87
CA ILE A 58 -8.36 -3.70 -8.50
C ILE A 58 -8.31 -2.49 -7.55
N LEU A 59 -7.51 -1.47 -7.86
CA LEU A 59 -7.42 -0.26 -7.04
C LEU A 59 -8.77 0.43 -6.89
N ASP A 60 -9.53 0.57 -7.98
CA ASP A 60 -10.85 1.17 -7.98
C ASP A 60 -11.85 0.38 -7.12
N SER A 61 -11.77 -0.96 -7.14
CA SER A 61 -12.57 -1.81 -6.25
C SER A 61 -12.19 -1.67 -4.77
N MET A 62 -10.96 -1.28 -4.47
CA MET A 62 -10.47 -1.09 -3.10
C MET A 62 -10.83 0.29 -2.55
N LYS A 63 -10.93 1.33 -3.39
CA LYS A 63 -11.19 2.72 -2.96
C LYS A 63 -12.31 2.88 -1.91
N PRO A 64 -13.49 2.22 -2.03
CA PRO A 64 -14.58 2.35 -1.05
C PRO A 64 -14.23 1.81 0.34
N GLU A 65 -13.39 0.78 0.40
CA GLU A 65 -12.92 0.21 1.66
C GLU A 65 -11.77 1.04 2.25
N TRP A 66 -10.95 1.67 1.43
CA TRP A 66 -9.75 2.41 1.84
C TRP A 66 -9.98 3.93 1.80
N MET A 67 -10.93 4.39 2.61
CA MET A 67 -11.24 5.81 2.78
C MET A 67 -10.27 6.47 3.76
N GLY A 68 -9.81 7.68 3.45
CA GLY A 68 -8.84 8.44 4.26
C GLY A 68 -9.23 8.58 5.74
N PRO A 69 -10.51 8.83 6.09
CA PRO A 69 -10.95 8.90 7.48
C PRO A 69 -10.89 7.57 8.23
N THR A 70 -10.81 6.44 7.52
CA THR A 70 -10.70 5.10 8.13
C THR A 70 -9.27 4.70 8.46
N TYR A 71 -8.29 5.55 8.14
CA TYR A 71 -6.89 5.29 8.44
C TYR A 71 -6.68 5.16 9.94
N ASN A 72 -6.06 4.06 10.35
CA ASN A 72 -5.71 3.78 11.73
C ASN A 72 -4.28 3.25 11.78
N LEU A 73 -3.42 3.92 12.55
CA LEU A 73 -1.99 3.60 12.64
C LEU A 73 -1.71 2.14 13.01
N LEU A 74 -2.56 1.51 13.84
CA LEU A 74 -2.34 0.15 14.34
C LEU A 74 -3.16 -0.90 13.59
N ARG A 75 -4.38 -0.55 13.17
CA ARG A 75 -5.34 -1.54 12.64
C ARG A 75 -5.55 -1.48 11.14
N LYS A 76 -5.30 -0.34 10.51
CA LYS A 76 -5.61 -0.09 9.10
C LYS A 76 -4.72 1.00 8.54
N ASN A 77 -3.47 0.64 8.28
CA ASN A 77 -2.42 1.54 7.85
C ASN A 77 -1.94 1.17 6.43
N CYS A 78 -0.86 1.81 6.01
CA CYS A 78 -0.22 1.55 4.72
C CYS A 78 0.21 0.08 4.55
N CYS A 79 0.74 -0.58 5.58
CA CYS A 79 1.10 -2.00 5.52
C CYS A 79 -0.13 -2.90 5.33
N SER A 80 -1.23 -2.61 6.03
CA SER A 80 -2.51 -3.32 5.83
C SER A 80 -2.99 -3.21 4.38
N PHE A 81 -2.88 -2.02 3.79
CA PHE A 81 -3.24 -1.79 2.39
C PHE A 81 -2.32 -2.56 1.45
N SER A 82 -1.01 -2.44 1.65
CA SER A 82 -0.01 -3.11 0.81
C SER A 82 -0.23 -4.63 0.82
N ASN A 83 -0.55 -5.23 1.98
CA ASN A 83 -0.81 -6.66 2.07
C ASN A 83 -2.09 -7.05 1.31
N ALA A 84 -3.18 -6.31 1.53
CA ALA A 84 -4.43 -6.55 0.81
C ALA A 84 -4.27 -6.38 -0.71
N PHE A 85 -3.47 -5.40 -1.15
CA PHE A 85 -3.22 -5.14 -2.55
C PHE A 85 -2.33 -6.23 -3.18
N ALA A 86 -1.26 -6.65 -2.49
CA ALA A 86 -0.40 -7.75 -2.92
C ALA A 86 -1.18 -9.07 -3.13
N GLN A 87 -2.11 -9.38 -2.21
CA GLN A 87 -3.01 -10.53 -2.35
C GLN A 87 -3.89 -10.41 -3.60
N LYS A 88 -4.51 -9.25 -3.85
CA LYS A 88 -5.34 -9.05 -5.06
C LYS A 88 -4.53 -9.09 -6.36
N LEU A 89 -3.28 -8.62 -6.33
CA LEU A 89 -2.36 -8.73 -7.47
C LEU A 89 -2.00 -10.20 -7.74
N GLY A 90 -2.03 -11.05 -6.71
CA GLY A 90 -1.71 -12.48 -6.80
C GLY A 90 -0.22 -12.76 -6.63
N VAL A 91 0.52 -11.84 -6.00
CA VAL A 91 1.95 -11.98 -5.72
C VAL A 91 2.21 -12.50 -4.29
N GLY A 92 1.16 -12.90 -3.57
CA GLY A 92 1.25 -13.43 -2.21
C GLY A 92 1.11 -12.36 -1.13
N GLU A 93 1.48 -12.72 0.09
CA GLU A 93 1.46 -11.85 1.26
C GLU A 93 2.77 -11.10 1.42
N ILE A 94 2.71 -9.94 2.05
CA ILE A 94 3.92 -9.19 2.42
C ILE A 94 4.62 -9.93 3.56
N PRO A 95 5.98 -10.01 3.56
CA PRO A 95 6.70 -10.67 4.64
C PRO A 95 6.28 -10.16 6.03
N ASN A 96 6.00 -11.10 6.95
CA ASN A 96 5.49 -10.80 8.29
C ASN A 96 6.34 -9.79 9.06
N TRP A 97 7.66 -9.74 8.84
CA TRP A 97 8.53 -8.78 9.51
C TRP A 97 8.19 -7.31 9.16
N VAL A 98 7.56 -7.05 8.01
CA VAL A 98 7.05 -5.72 7.64
C VAL A 98 5.87 -5.31 8.54
N HIS A 99 5.05 -6.28 8.96
CA HIS A 99 4.00 -6.06 9.96
C HIS A 99 4.56 -5.85 11.37
N HIS A 100 5.54 -6.66 11.78
CA HIS A 100 6.13 -6.57 13.11
C HIS A 100 6.82 -5.21 13.35
N LEU A 101 7.45 -4.62 12.32
CA LEU A 101 8.04 -3.29 12.40
C LEU A 101 7.02 -2.17 12.58
N ALA A 102 5.79 -2.32 12.07
CA ALA A 102 4.70 -1.40 12.30
C ALA A 102 4.12 -1.50 13.73
N ASP A 103 4.21 -2.69 14.35
CA ASP A 103 3.71 -2.99 15.70
C ASP A 103 4.70 -2.66 16.83
N VAL A 104 6.01 -2.56 16.57
CA VAL A 104 6.98 -2.02 17.55
C VAL A 104 6.88 -0.50 17.59
N GLY A 105 5.83 -0.01 18.23
CA GLY A 105 5.71 1.34 18.77
C GLY A 105 6.49 1.47 20.07
#